data_AF-A0A970X489-F1
#
_entry.id   AF-A0A970X489-F1
#
_cell.length_a   1.000
_cell.length_b   1.000
_cell.length_c   1.000
_cell.angle_alpha   90.00
_cell.angle_beta   90.00
_cell.angle_gamma   90.00
#
_symmetry.space_group_name_H-M   'P 1'
#
loop_
_entity.id
_entity.type
_entity.pdbx_description
1 polymer ?
#
loop_
_entity_poly.entity_id
_entity_poly.type
_entity_poly.pdbx_seq_one_letter_code
_entity_poly.pdbx_strand_id
1 'polypeptide(L)'
;MAIAIVHVSAADLRLDGTYEPIGDVLYLSSADDDKRAPAQQTPEGHAVRLDDQGRITHLTAINAKWLLDRDGELVATLRDGRRLLLARDDVADALR
;
A
#
# COMPACT_ATOMS: atom_id res chain seq x y z
N MET A 1 -7.00 -33.27 -1.77
CA MET A 1 -7.69 -31.99 -1.50
C MET A 1 -7.02 -30.95 -2.37
N ALA A 2 -7.71 -30.38 -3.36
CA ALA A 2 -7.11 -29.42 -4.28
C ALA A 2 -7.34 -28.01 -3.74
N ILE A 3 -6.27 -27.22 -3.66
CA ILE A 3 -6.32 -25.79 -3.32
C ILE A 3 -6.11 -25.04 -4.62
N ALA A 4 -7.04 -24.13 -4.95
CA ALA A 4 -6.90 -23.21 -6.06
C ALA A 4 -6.65 -21.81 -5.50
N ILE A 5 -5.59 -21.16 -5.96
CA ILE A 5 -5.32 -19.75 -5.68
C ILE A 5 -5.91 -18.97 -6.85
N VAL A 6 -6.96 -18.20 -6.59
CA VAL A 6 -7.62 -17.36 -7.58
C VAL A 6 -7.13 -15.93 -7.39
N HIS A 7 -6.40 -15.40 -8.37
CA HIS A 7 -6.00 -14.00 -8.41
C HIS A 7 -7.09 -13.20 -9.13
N VAL A 8 -8.06 -12.68 -8.39
CA VAL A 8 -8.98 -11.68 -8.92
C VAL A 8 -8.23 -10.35 -8.91
N SER A 9 -7.83 -9.86 -10.09
CA SER A 9 -7.34 -8.48 -10.24
C SER A 9 -8.49 -7.55 -9.81
N ALA A 10 -8.31 -6.86 -8.69
CA ALA A 10 -9.13 -5.70 -8.40
C ALA A 10 -8.88 -4.66 -9.49
N ALA A 11 -9.90 -3.86 -9.83
CA ALA A 11 -9.73 -2.69 -10.69
C ALA A 11 -8.53 -1.86 -10.23
N ASP A 12 -7.82 -1.24 -11.18
CA ASP A 12 -6.63 -0.45 -10.90
C ASP A 12 -6.92 0.57 -9.79
N LEU A 13 -6.25 0.41 -8.65
CA LEU A 13 -6.36 1.34 -7.54
C LEU A 13 -5.40 2.51 -7.81
N ARG A 14 -5.96 3.68 -8.09
CA ARG A 14 -5.17 4.89 -8.23
C ARG A 14 -4.98 5.57 -6.87
N LEU A 15 -3.74 5.64 -6.42
CA LEU A 15 -3.32 6.45 -5.28
C LEU A 15 -2.24 7.43 -5.74
N ASP A 16 -2.33 8.68 -5.30
CA ASP A 16 -1.32 9.70 -5.56
C ASP A 16 -0.67 10.09 -4.21
N GLY A 17 0.57 10.59 -4.23
CA GLY A 17 1.27 10.77 -2.97
C GLY A 17 2.65 11.39 -3.04
N THR A 18 3.31 11.41 -1.87
CA THR A 18 4.61 12.04 -1.65
C THR A 18 5.52 11.14 -0.83
N TYR A 19 6.81 11.19 -1.13
CA TYR A 19 7.85 10.55 -0.36
C TYR A 19 8.52 11.54 0.61
N GLU A 20 8.79 11.08 1.83
CA GLU A 20 9.55 11.79 2.85
C GLU A 20 10.90 11.08 3.05
N PRO A 21 12.02 11.70 2.65
CA PRO A 21 13.31 11.02 2.54
C PRO A 21 14.04 10.81 3.88
N ILE A 22 13.74 11.58 4.94
CA ILE A 22 14.46 11.46 6.21
C ILE A 22 14.03 10.20 6.95
N GLY A 23 12.73 9.91 6.99
CA GLY A 23 12.15 8.73 7.61
C GLY A 23 11.95 7.54 6.68
N ASP A 24 12.30 7.69 5.40
CA ASP A 24 12.02 6.71 4.35
C ASP A 24 10.54 6.29 4.31
N VAL A 25 9.64 7.30 4.25
CA VAL A 25 8.19 7.10 4.33
C VAL A 25 7.50 7.52 3.04
N LEU A 26 6.72 6.62 2.45
CA LEU A 26 5.87 6.91 1.31
C LEU A 26 4.41 7.02 1.75
N TYR A 27 3.80 8.18 1.48
CA TYR A 27 2.38 8.43 1.75
C TYR A 27 1.61 8.44 0.44
N LEU A 28 0.67 7.51 0.27
CA LEU A 28 -0.22 7.42 -0.89
C LEU A 28 -1.67 7.50 -0.43
N SER A 29 -2.51 8.26 -1.15
CA SER A 29 -3.94 8.36 -0.87
C SER A 29 -4.76 8.46 -2.15
N SER A 30 -5.98 7.93 -2.12
CA SER A 30 -7.00 8.22 -3.11
C SER A 30 -7.60 9.62 -2.87
N ALA A 31 -8.28 10.16 -3.87
CA ALA A 31 -9.02 11.43 -3.73
C ALA A 31 -10.12 11.37 -2.65
N ASP A 32 -10.66 10.18 -2.39
CA ASP A 32 -11.79 9.94 -1.48
C ASP A 32 -11.34 9.48 -0.07
N ASP A 33 -10.06 9.60 0.29
CA ASP A 33 -9.57 9.18 1.62
C ASP A 33 -10.18 10.01 2.77
N ASP A 34 -10.98 9.36 3.62
CA ASP A 34 -11.41 9.95 4.88
C ASP A 34 -10.29 9.87 5.93
N LYS A 35 -9.54 10.97 6.08
CA LYS A 35 -8.46 11.10 7.05
C LYS A 35 -8.87 10.86 8.51
N ARG A 36 -10.18 10.87 8.82
CA ARG A 36 -10.72 10.59 10.16
C ARG A 36 -10.96 9.11 10.43
N ALA A 37 -11.15 8.29 9.40
CA ALA A 37 -11.36 6.86 9.58
C ALA A 37 -10.10 6.21 10.19
N PRO A 38 -10.17 5.15 11.00
CA PRO A 38 -8.97 4.61 11.65
C PRO A 38 -8.03 3.94 10.64
N ALA A 39 -6.73 4.25 10.72
CA ALA A 39 -5.70 3.51 9.99
C ALA A 39 -5.40 2.19 10.73
N GLN A 40 -5.18 1.14 9.94
CA GLN A 40 -4.86 -0.20 10.41
C GLN A 40 -3.37 -0.47 10.15
N GLN A 41 -2.65 -0.89 11.18
CA GLN A 41 -1.26 -1.32 11.02
C GLN A 41 -1.20 -2.69 10.35
N THR A 42 -0.30 -2.85 9.38
CA THR A 42 0.01 -4.13 8.72
C THR A 42 1.14 -4.87 9.46
N PRO A 43 1.28 -6.19 9.29
CA PRO A 43 2.39 -6.95 9.86
C PRO A 43 3.79 -6.45 9.46
N GLU A 44 3.91 -5.87 8.26
CA GLU A 44 5.15 -5.26 7.75
C GLU A 44 5.48 -3.90 8.41
N GLY A 45 4.56 -3.37 9.22
CA GLY A 45 4.73 -2.11 9.93
C GLY A 45 4.16 -0.89 9.19
N HIS A 46 3.46 -1.09 8.07
CA HIS A 46 2.79 -0.03 7.32
C HIS A 46 1.45 0.33 7.95
N ALA A 47 0.85 1.45 7.54
CA ALA A 47 -0.52 1.80 7.93
C ALA A 47 -1.40 1.93 6.69
N VAL A 48 -2.55 1.25 6.69
CA VAL A 48 -3.55 1.29 5.61
C VAL A 48 -4.88 1.82 6.12
N ARG A 49 -5.56 2.64 5.33
CA ARG A 49 -6.95 3.03 5.61
C ARG A 49 -7.86 2.40 4.57
N LEU A 50 -9.05 1.99 5.02
CA LEU A 50 -10.05 1.36 4.18
C LEU A 50 -11.33 2.20 4.20
N ASP A 51 -12.05 2.23 3.08
CA ASP A 51 -13.43 2.73 3.04
C ASP A 51 -14.42 1.72 3.64
N ASP A 52 -15.70 2.11 3.70
CA ASP A 52 -16.79 1.27 4.20
C ASP A 52 -17.01 -0.01 3.35
N GLN A 53 -16.48 -0.06 2.14
CA GLN A 53 -16.50 -1.23 1.25
C GLN A 53 -15.24 -2.10 1.39
N GLY A 54 -14.32 -1.73 2.29
CA GLY A 54 -13.06 -2.42 2.51
C GLY A 54 -12.01 -2.18 1.42
N ARG A 55 -12.15 -1.16 0.58
CA ARG A 55 -11.13 -0.77 -0.41
C ARG A 55 -10.08 0.12 0.22
N ILE A 56 -8.85 -0.01 -0.24
CA ILE A 56 -7.73 0.78 0.27
C ILE A 56 -7.88 2.21 -0.23
N THR A 57 -7.94 3.17 0.69
CA THR A 57 -7.98 4.61 0.38
C THR A 57 -6.67 5.31 0.70
N HIS A 58 -5.82 4.69 1.54
CA HIS A 58 -4.55 5.26 1.98
C HIS A 58 -3.53 4.18 2.34
N LEU A 59 -2.25 4.47 2.07
CA LEU A 59 -1.09 3.73 2.54
C LEU A 59 -0.03 4.71 3.07
N THR A 60 0.42 4.50 4.30
CA THR A 60 1.71 4.97 4.81
C THR A 60 2.67 3.79 4.83
N ALA A 61 3.61 3.77 3.89
CA ALA A 61 4.63 2.74 3.77
C ALA A 61 5.93 3.22 4.44
N ILE A 62 6.44 2.41 5.36
CA ILE A 62 7.67 2.67 6.13
C ILE A 62 8.82 1.91 5.50
N ASN A 63 10.02 2.49 5.49
CA ASN A 63 11.19 1.96 4.78
C ASN A 63 10.92 1.76 3.28
N ALA A 64 10.13 2.65 2.69
CA ALA A 64 9.55 2.44 1.36
C ALA A 64 10.63 2.29 0.29
N LYS A 65 11.56 3.23 0.20
CA LYS A 65 12.64 3.20 -0.78
C LYS A 65 13.57 2.02 -0.52
N TRP A 66 13.91 1.75 0.75
CA TRP A 66 14.77 0.62 1.08
C TRP A 66 14.16 -0.73 0.67
N LEU A 67 12.87 -0.95 0.96
CA LEU A 67 12.15 -2.17 0.56
C LEU A 67 12.08 -2.30 -0.95
N LEU A 68 11.70 -1.24 -1.65
CA LEU A 68 11.57 -1.24 -3.11
C LEU A 68 12.93 -1.43 -3.82
N ASP A 69 14.01 -0.84 -3.31
CA ASP A 69 15.34 -1.02 -3.88
C ASP A 69 15.91 -2.43 -3.58
N ARG A 70 15.58 -3.03 -2.42
CA ARG A 70 16.06 -4.36 -2.01
C ARG A 70 15.29 -5.50 -2.68
N ASP A 71 13.96 -5.42 -2.67
CA ASP A 71 13.07 -6.53 -3.03
C ASP A 71 12.40 -6.32 -4.40
N GLY A 72 12.49 -5.10 -4.98
CA GLY A 72 11.78 -4.73 -6.20
C GLY A 72 10.29 -4.42 -6.00
N GLU A 73 9.74 -4.81 -4.84
CA GLU A 73 8.36 -4.61 -4.46
C GLU A 73 8.20 -4.27 -2.96
N LEU A 74 7.14 -3.56 -2.63
CA LEU A 74 6.68 -3.35 -1.27
C LEU A 74 5.34 -4.07 -1.06
N VAL A 75 5.20 -4.75 0.06
CA VAL A 75 4.01 -5.53 0.40
C VAL A 75 3.34 -4.97 1.64
N ALA A 76 2.03 -4.71 1.56
CA ALA A 76 1.20 -4.39 2.70
C ALA A 76 0.10 -5.47 2.86
N THR A 77 0.18 -6.26 3.93
CA THR A 77 -0.81 -7.32 4.21
C THR A 77 -1.93 -6.80 5.10
N LEU A 78 -3.17 -6.85 4.59
CA LEU A 78 -4.38 -6.47 5.30
C LEU A 78 -4.79 -7.56 6.30
N ARG A 79 -5.59 -7.19 7.30
CA ARG A 79 -6.09 -8.12 8.34
C ARG A 79 -6.91 -9.28 7.79
N ASP A 80 -7.58 -9.08 6.66
CA ASP A 80 -8.38 -10.10 5.98
C ASP A 80 -7.54 -11.00 5.05
N GLY A 81 -6.21 -10.81 5.03
CA GLY A 81 -5.26 -11.59 4.24
C GLY A 81 -5.05 -11.08 2.82
N ARG A 82 -5.78 -10.05 2.36
CA ARG A 82 -5.46 -9.39 1.09
C ARG A 82 -4.09 -8.73 1.16
N ARG A 83 -3.42 -8.63 0.01
CA ARG A 83 -2.13 -7.98 -0.11
C ARG A 83 -2.20 -6.86 -1.14
N LEU A 84 -1.67 -5.70 -0.78
CA LEU A 84 -1.33 -4.65 -1.71
C LEU A 84 0.15 -4.79 -2.05
N LEU A 85 0.45 -4.87 -3.35
CA LEU A 85 1.81 -4.95 -3.89
C LEU A 85 2.09 -3.64 -4.63
N LEU A 86 3.21 -3.02 -4.34
CA LEU A 86 3.67 -1.81 -5.03
C LEU A 86 4.99 -2.15 -5.71
N ALA A 87 5.03 -2.08 -7.04
CA ALA A 87 6.29 -2.23 -7.75
C ALA A 87 7.08 -0.92 -7.69
N ARG A 88 8.41 -1.03 -7.75
CA ARG A 88 9.32 0.12 -7.80
C ARG A 88 9.02 1.10 -8.94
N ASP A 89 8.49 0.60 -10.06
CA ASP A 89 8.17 1.41 -11.23
C ASP A 89 6.87 2.21 -11.06
N ASP A 90 5.89 1.68 -10.31
CA ASP A 90 4.59 2.33 -10.09
C ASP A 90 4.70 3.62 -9.27
N VAL A 91 5.74 3.70 -8.43
CA VAL A 91 5.97 4.84 -7.52
C VAL A 91 7.27 5.59 -7.83
N ALA A 92 7.89 5.33 -8.98
CA ALA A 92 9.18 5.92 -9.33
C ALA A 92 9.16 7.45 -9.34
N ASP A 93 8.05 8.06 -9.72
CA ASP A 93 7.87 9.52 -9.75
C ASP A 93 7.85 10.12 -8.33
N ALA A 94 7.25 9.41 -7.36
CA ALA A 94 7.15 9.87 -5.98
C ALA A 94 8.50 9.77 -5.24
N LEU A 95 9.38 8.87 -5.66
CA LEU A 95 10.69 8.62 -5.05
C LEU A 95 11.84 9.48 -5.62
N ARG A 96 11.54 10.44 -6.50
CA ARG A 96 12.54 11.32 -7.12
C ARG A 96 13.09 12.38 -6.17
#